data_AF-A0A0G2HKW5-F1
#
_entry.id   AF-A0A0G2HKW5-F1
#
_cell.length_a   1.000
_cell.length_b   1.000
_cell.length_c   1.000
_cell.angle_alpha   90.00
_cell.angle_beta   90.00
_cell.angle_gamma   90.00
#
_symmetry.space_group_name_H-M   'P 1'
#
loop_
_entity.id
_entity.type
_entity.pdbx_description
1 polymer ?
#
loop_
_entity_poly.entity_id
_entity_poly.type
_entity_poly.pdbx_seq_one_letter_code
_entity_poly.pdbx_strand_id
1 'polypeptide(L)'
;MTSSNSEASTPQAPQAASPSAEVILAELLERRQRLLAEITTLEQRRDRLQEDIHRHFAGTCDELSRRVQGFQEYLVGALQELSDRAQALELAPRKVMVQPSPLDQPAATDSSQDTSVASPFLADQILIEDMIRGFQDTPDFYAPPWRLRRHLEASHGDLLANWLFQQQGRGAQNSLGSRSRNVLLGAAAIAVLTELYGEDQLQTLVLASTPERLGQWRRGLQDSLGLTREDFGPGTNGISLFERPNALIERADRLERQDRLPLILVDAAEQVIDIPILQFPLWLAFAADAHELAMDDLDSAPL
;
A
#
# COMPACT_ATOMS: atom_id res chain seq x y z
N MET A 1 103.64 -17.41 -10.80
CA MET A 1 103.34 -18.42 -11.84
C MET A 1 101.83 -18.53 -11.94
N THR A 2 101.31 -18.08 -13.07
CA THR A 2 99.91 -18.11 -13.49
C THR A 2 99.56 -19.48 -14.10
N SER A 3 98.34 -19.96 -13.87
CA SER A 3 97.51 -20.83 -14.76
C SER A 3 96.26 -21.24 -13.94
N SER A 4 95.05 -20.72 -14.20
CA SER A 4 94.14 -20.90 -15.35
C SER A 4 93.38 -22.25 -15.34
N ASN A 5 92.04 -22.12 -15.16
CA ASN A 5 90.94 -22.73 -15.93
C ASN A 5 90.62 -24.23 -15.67
N SER A 6 89.48 -24.60 -15.05
CA SER A 6 88.07 -24.70 -15.54
C SER A 6 87.68 -26.14 -15.90
N GLU A 7 86.64 -26.65 -15.22
CA GLU A 7 85.64 -27.64 -15.67
C GLU A 7 84.72 -27.93 -14.47
N ALA A 8 83.39 -27.95 -14.50
CA ALA A 8 82.37 -27.42 -15.40
C ALA A 8 81.09 -27.41 -14.55
N SER A 9 80.34 -26.31 -14.55
CA SER A 9 78.99 -26.26 -13.98
C SER A 9 78.02 -26.98 -14.90
N THR A 10 77.36 -28.03 -14.41
CA THR A 10 76.16 -28.60 -15.03
C THR A 10 74.94 -28.14 -14.24
N PRO A 11 73.93 -27.52 -14.89
CA PRO A 11 72.73 -27.02 -14.22
C PRO A 11 71.79 -28.19 -13.90
N GLN A 12 71.43 -28.35 -12.63
CA GLN A 12 70.41 -29.33 -12.24
C GLN A 12 69.03 -28.74 -12.57
N ALA A 13 68.31 -29.44 -13.44
CA ALA A 13 67.01 -29.10 -13.99
C ALA A 13 65.94 -28.80 -12.92
N PRO A 14 64.94 -27.94 -13.25
CA PRO A 14 63.83 -27.65 -12.35
C PRO A 14 63.02 -28.92 -12.06
N GLN A 15 62.78 -29.16 -10.78
CA GLN A 15 61.94 -30.25 -10.28
C GLN A 15 60.56 -30.18 -10.93
N ALA A 16 60.13 -31.30 -11.54
CA ALA A 16 58.82 -31.44 -12.17
C ALA A 16 57.71 -31.09 -11.18
N ALA A 17 56.80 -30.20 -11.59
CA ALA A 17 55.61 -29.83 -10.85
C ALA A 17 54.77 -31.09 -10.53
N SER A 18 54.24 -31.17 -9.31
CA SER A 18 53.43 -32.29 -8.87
C SER A 18 52.12 -32.38 -9.69
N PRO A 19 51.64 -33.59 -10.06
CA PRO A 19 50.49 -33.77 -10.95
C PRO A 19 49.18 -33.15 -10.42
N SER A 20 49.07 -32.90 -9.12
CA SER A 20 47.94 -32.19 -8.51
C SER A 20 47.91 -30.69 -8.82
N ALA A 21 49.07 -30.05 -9.02
CA ALA A 21 49.14 -28.63 -9.33
C ALA A 21 48.64 -28.32 -10.75
N GLU A 22 48.91 -29.23 -11.70
CA GLU A 22 48.45 -29.10 -13.09
C GLU A 22 46.91 -29.22 -13.19
N VAL A 23 46.31 -30.13 -12.41
CA VAL A 23 44.85 -30.30 -12.35
C VAL A 23 44.16 -29.07 -11.77
N ILE A 24 44.69 -28.49 -10.68
CA ILE A 24 44.13 -27.27 -10.07
C ILE A 24 44.25 -26.09 -11.04
N LEU A 25 45.37 -25.97 -11.76
CA LEU A 25 45.55 -24.93 -12.77
C LEU A 25 44.54 -25.06 -13.91
N ALA A 26 44.29 -26.29 -14.38
CA ALA A 26 43.29 -26.56 -15.42
C ALA A 26 41.87 -26.18 -14.96
N GLU A 27 41.48 -26.55 -13.74
CA GLU A 27 40.17 -26.20 -13.18
C GLU A 27 39.99 -24.68 -13.01
N LEU A 28 41.03 -23.97 -12.57
CA LEU A 28 41.00 -22.50 -12.47
C LEU A 28 40.89 -21.82 -13.84
N LEU A 29 41.56 -22.36 -14.87
CA LEU A 29 41.45 -21.86 -16.24
C LEU A 29 40.05 -22.09 -16.82
N GLU A 30 39.47 -23.26 -16.59
CA GLU A 30 38.10 -23.57 -17.01
C GLU A 30 37.08 -22.65 -16.32
N ARG A 31 37.21 -22.47 -15.00
CA ARG A 31 36.34 -21.57 -14.24
C ARG A 31 36.46 -20.12 -14.70
N ARG A 32 37.68 -19.66 -15.01
CA ARG A 32 37.91 -18.34 -15.60
C ARG A 32 37.22 -18.19 -16.95
N GLN A 33 37.35 -19.18 -17.83
CA GLN A 33 36.72 -19.14 -19.16
C GLN A 33 35.19 -19.11 -19.06
N ARG A 34 34.61 -19.90 -18.16
CA ARG A 34 33.17 -19.88 -17.89
C ARG A 34 32.68 -18.52 -17.40
N LEU A 35 33.39 -17.93 -16.42
CA LEU A 35 33.03 -16.60 -15.90
C LEU A 35 33.13 -15.52 -16.97
N LEU A 36 34.15 -15.57 -17.85
CA LEU A 36 34.27 -14.63 -18.96
C LEU A 36 33.11 -14.78 -19.95
N ALA A 37 32.69 -16.01 -20.26
CA ALA A 37 31.52 -16.24 -21.10
C ALA A 37 30.24 -15.66 -20.45
N GLU A 38 30.01 -15.92 -19.17
CA GLU A 38 28.87 -15.37 -18.43
C GLU A 38 28.86 -13.84 -18.44
N ILE A 39 30.01 -13.19 -18.19
CA ILE A 39 30.15 -11.72 -18.27
C ILE A 39 29.75 -11.21 -19.66
N THR A 40 30.26 -11.82 -20.74
CA THR A 40 29.91 -11.36 -22.10
C THR A 40 28.41 -11.50 -22.41
N THR A 41 27.76 -12.55 -21.89
CA THR A 41 26.30 -12.69 -22.06
C THR A 41 25.51 -11.64 -21.29
N LEU A 42 25.96 -11.28 -20.08
CA LEU A 42 25.34 -10.25 -19.26
C LEU A 42 25.53 -8.85 -19.87
N GLU A 43 26.71 -8.56 -20.40
CA GLU A 43 26.98 -7.31 -21.12
C GLU A 43 26.08 -7.16 -22.34
N GLN A 44 25.95 -8.21 -23.17
CA GLN A 44 25.03 -8.20 -24.30
C GLN A 44 23.56 -8.00 -23.87
N ARG A 45 23.14 -8.59 -22.76
CA ARG A 45 21.78 -8.41 -22.23
C ARG A 45 21.56 -6.99 -21.70
N ARG A 46 22.55 -6.42 -21.02
CA ARG A 46 22.53 -5.02 -20.56
C ARG A 46 22.37 -4.07 -21.75
N ASP A 47 23.17 -4.27 -22.80
CA ASP A 47 23.17 -3.36 -23.95
C ASP A 47 21.85 -3.42 -24.71
N ARG A 48 21.25 -4.61 -24.87
CA ARG A 48 19.89 -4.77 -25.43
C ARG A 48 18.84 -4.05 -24.58
N LEU A 49 18.85 -4.27 -23.26
CA LEU A 49 17.92 -3.59 -22.35
C LEU A 49 18.07 -2.07 -22.41
N GLN A 50 19.30 -1.57 -22.49
CA GLN A 50 19.56 -0.13 -22.58
C GLN A 50 19.04 0.46 -23.89
N GLU A 51 19.17 -0.27 -25.01
CA GLU A 51 18.63 0.14 -26.30
C GLU A 51 17.10 0.10 -26.32
N ASP A 52 16.48 -0.94 -25.75
CA ASP A 52 15.03 -1.05 -25.61
C ASP A 52 14.45 0.08 -24.74
N ILE A 53 15.10 0.38 -23.61
CA ILE A 53 14.76 1.53 -22.75
C ILE A 53 14.81 2.82 -23.57
N HIS A 54 15.90 3.09 -24.30
CA HIS A 54 16.01 4.31 -25.10
C HIS A 54 14.93 4.42 -26.18
N ARG A 55 14.61 3.30 -26.86
CA ARG A 55 13.55 3.26 -27.88
C ARG A 55 12.16 3.48 -27.27
N HIS A 56 11.86 2.87 -26.13
CA HIS A 56 10.56 2.97 -25.48
C HIS A 56 10.34 4.33 -24.80
N PHE A 57 11.36 4.93 -24.18
CA PHE A 57 11.25 6.24 -23.51
C PHE A 57 11.02 7.41 -24.48
N ALA A 58 11.59 7.37 -25.69
CA ALA A 58 11.40 8.45 -26.66
C ALA A 58 9.93 8.56 -27.14
N GLY A 59 9.23 7.42 -27.29
CA GLY A 59 7.83 7.39 -27.74
C GLY A 59 6.83 7.75 -26.65
N THR A 60 7.02 7.25 -25.43
CA THR A 60 6.10 7.49 -24.32
C THR A 60 6.16 8.92 -23.79
N CYS A 61 7.31 9.59 -23.81
CA CYS A 61 7.42 11.00 -23.39
C CYS A 61 6.71 11.98 -24.35
N ASP A 62 6.70 11.71 -25.66
CA ASP A 62 5.98 12.54 -26.62
C ASP A 62 4.46 12.34 -26.49
N GLU A 63 4.01 11.10 -26.32
CA GLU A 63 2.59 10.80 -26.06
C GLU A 63 2.09 11.39 -24.74
N LEU A 64 2.89 11.33 -23.67
CA LEU A 64 2.61 11.98 -22.40
C LEU A 64 2.50 13.50 -22.56
N SER A 65 3.42 14.12 -23.31
CA SER A 65 3.43 15.57 -23.54
C SER A 65 2.17 16.03 -24.28
N ARG A 66 1.76 15.30 -25.31
CA ARG A 66 0.51 15.60 -26.05
C ARG A 66 -0.74 15.43 -25.17
N ARG A 67 -0.76 14.41 -24.31
CA ARG A 67 -1.89 14.17 -23.39
C ARG A 67 -2.00 15.24 -22.32
N VAL A 68 -0.87 15.68 -21.76
CA VAL A 68 -0.81 16.79 -20.79
C VAL A 68 -1.27 18.09 -21.44
N GLN A 69 -0.82 18.38 -22.67
CA GLN A 69 -1.25 19.56 -23.41
C GLN A 69 -2.75 19.53 -23.74
N GLY A 70 -3.28 18.38 -24.19
CA GLY A 70 -4.72 18.22 -24.46
C GLY A 70 -5.58 18.36 -23.19
N PHE A 71 -5.08 17.88 -22.05
CA PHE A 71 -5.74 18.09 -20.76
C PHE A 71 -5.76 19.58 -20.37
N GLN A 72 -4.64 20.29 -20.57
CA GLN A 72 -4.57 21.73 -20.33
C GLN A 72 -5.56 22.51 -21.20
N GLU A 73 -5.64 22.21 -22.51
CA GLU A 73 -6.59 22.83 -23.43
C GLU A 73 -8.05 22.58 -23.03
N TYR A 74 -8.37 21.34 -22.61
CA TYR A 74 -9.69 20.98 -22.12
C TYR A 74 -10.07 21.75 -20.84
N LEU A 75 -9.14 21.86 -19.88
CA LEU A 75 -9.41 22.49 -18.59
C LEU A 75 -9.64 24.00 -18.72
N VAL A 76 -8.92 24.65 -19.66
CA VAL A 76 -9.15 26.05 -20.02
C VAL A 76 -10.53 26.23 -20.64
N GLY A 77 -10.94 25.35 -21.56
CA GLY A 77 -12.28 25.39 -22.17
C GLY A 77 -13.40 25.19 -21.16
N ALA A 78 -13.26 24.21 -20.26
CA ALA A 78 -14.25 23.91 -19.22
C ALA A 78 -14.43 25.07 -18.22
N LEU A 79 -13.34 25.76 -17.86
CA LEU A 79 -13.39 26.94 -16.97
C LEU A 79 -14.05 28.14 -17.65
N GLN A 80 -13.80 28.35 -18.94
CA GLN A 80 -14.48 29.38 -19.73
C GLN A 80 -15.97 29.09 -19.82
N GLU A 81 -16.35 27.85 -20.15
CA GLU A 81 -17.76 27.45 -20.24
C GLU A 81 -18.49 27.58 -18.89
N LEU A 82 -17.82 27.24 -17.78
CA LEU A 82 -18.37 27.46 -16.43
C LEU A 82 -18.54 28.96 -16.12
N SER A 83 -17.57 29.79 -16.51
CA SER A 83 -17.64 31.24 -16.31
C SER A 83 -18.80 31.85 -17.10
N ASP A 84 -18.98 31.45 -18.35
CA ASP A 84 -20.09 31.90 -19.20
C ASP A 84 -21.45 31.48 -18.62
N ARG A 85 -21.56 30.23 -18.14
CA ARG A 85 -22.77 29.73 -17.47
C ARG A 85 -23.07 30.48 -16.17
N ALA A 86 -22.04 30.84 -15.40
CA ALA A 86 -22.19 31.63 -14.19
C ALA A 86 -22.61 33.08 -14.49
N GLN A 87 -22.13 33.67 -15.58
CA GLN A 87 -22.55 35.01 -16.02
C GLN A 87 -23.99 35.04 -16.55
N ALA A 88 -24.45 33.96 -17.20
CA ALA A 88 -25.83 33.83 -17.68
C ALA A 88 -26.85 33.62 -16.54
N LEU A 89 -26.40 33.28 -15.34
CA LEU A 89 -27.26 33.14 -14.15
C LEU A 89 -27.55 34.52 -13.55
N GLU A 90 -28.67 35.12 -13.97
CA GLU A 90 -29.26 36.29 -13.31
C GLU A 90 -29.79 35.90 -11.91
N LEU A 91 -28.93 36.07 -10.89
CA LEU A 91 -29.29 35.87 -9.48
C LEU A 91 -30.23 36.99 -9.00
N ALA A 92 -31.51 36.88 -9.31
CA ALA A 92 -32.54 37.71 -8.68
C ALA A 92 -32.68 37.31 -7.20
N PRO A 93 -32.42 38.21 -6.23
CA PRO A 93 -32.54 37.90 -4.81
C PRO A 93 -34.03 37.72 -4.48
N ARG A 94 -34.44 36.47 -4.23
CA ARG A 94 -35.79 36.17 -3.74
C ARG A 94 -35.90 36.68 -2.30
N LYS A 95 -36.50 37.87 -2.11
CA LYS A 95 -36.86 38.39 -0.78
C LYS A 95 -37.85 37.42 -0.12
N VAL A 96 -37.33 36.56 0.74
CA VAL A 96 -38.13 35.77 1.68
C VAL A 96 -38.57 36.71 2.79
N MET A 97 -39.87 37.00 2.90
CA MET A 97 -40.42 37.65 4.08
C MET A 97 -40.53 36.59 5.19
N VAL A 98 -39.70 36.71 6.23
CA VAL A 98 -39.76 35.86 7.42
C VAL A 98 -40.33 36.71 8.56
N GLN A 99 -41.45 36.27 9.16
CA GLN A 99 -41.92 36.83 10.43
C GLN A 99 -40.96 36.42 11.56
N PRO A 100 -40.52 37.32 12.45
CA PRO A 100 -39.56 36.98 13.47
C PRO A 100 -40.21 36.16 14.60
N SER A 101 -39.54 35.06 14.95
CA SER A 101 -39.77 34.27 16.15
C SER A 101 -38.89 34.85 17.29
N PRO A 102 -39.33 34.85 18.56
CA PRO A 102 -38.71 35.59 19.65
C PRO A 102 -37.45 34.88 20.20
N LEU A 103 -36.38 34.85 19.42
CA LEU A 103 -35.04 34.39 19.81
C LEU A 103 -33.95 35.40 19.39
N ASP A 104 -34.34 36.60 18.95
CA ASP A 104 -33.46 37.73 18.66
C ASP A 104 -32.81 38.27 19.95
N GLN A 105 -31.84 37.53 20.48
CA GLN A 105 -30.71 38.08 21.24
C GLN A 105 -29.45 37.90 20.40
N PRO A 106 -28.59 38.92 20.27
CA PRO A 106 -27.44 38.84 19.39
C PRO A 106 -26.34 38.01 20.05
N ALA A 107 -26.19 36.75 19.62
CA ALA A 107 -24.91 36.06 19.73
C ALA A 107 -24.03 36.54 18.58
N ALA A 108 -22.85 37.04 18.95
CA ALA A 108 -21.89 37.63 18.04
C ALA A 108 -21.50 36.67 16.89
N THR A 109 -21.33 37.29 15.73
CA THR A 109 -20.76 36.77 14.49
C THR A 109 -19.49 35.95 14.75
N ASP A 110 -19.52 34.68 14.36
CA ASP A 110 -18.38 34.02 13.72
C ASP A 110 -18.89 33.29 12.47
N SER A 111 -18.53 33.86 11.33
CA SER A 111 -18.73 33.28 10.02
C SER A 111 -17.61 32.28 9.74
N SER A 112 -17.86 31.04 10.10
CA SER A 112 -17.23 29.87 9.48
C SER A 112 -18.30 28.79 9.45
N GLN A 113 -18.87 28.58 8.26
CA GLN A 113 -19.59 27.35 7.95
C GLN A 113 -18.57 26.21 7.87
N ASP A 114 -18.02 25.81 9.01
CA ASP A 114 -17.61 24.44 9.22
C ASP A 114 -18.75 23.79 10.00
N THR A 115 -19.58 23.03 9.28
CA THR A 115 -20.30 21.94 9.95
C THR A 115 -19.26 20.85 10.21
N SER A 116 -18.27 21.17 11.07
CA SER A 116 -17.33 20.19 11.59
C SER A 116 -18.13 19.33 12.55
N VAL A 117 -18.75 18.29 12.01
CA VAL A 117 -19.03 17.08 12.79
C VAL A 117 -17.72 16.79 13.52
N ALA A 118 -17.70 16.93 14.85
CA ALA A 118 -16.48 16.76 15.63
C ALA A 118 -15.88 15.41 15.25
N SER A 119 -14.67 15.42 14.68
CA SER A 119 -14.00 14.20 14.24
C SER A 119 -13.85 13.29 15.47
N PRO A 120 -14.34 12.04 15.41
CA PRO A 120 -14.36 11.15 16.58
C PRO A 120 -12.94 10.85 17.09
N PHE A 121 -11.92 11.07 16.27
CA PHE A 121 -10.52 10.80 16.58
C PHE A 121 -9.76 12.00 17.16
N LEU A 122 -10.36 13.19 17.20
CA LEU A 122 -9.64 14.42 17.58
C LEU A 122 -9.34 14.45 19.09
N ALA A 123 -10.20 13.85 19.91
CA ALA A 123 -9.98 13.70 21.35
C ALA A 123 -8.73 12.85 21.66
N ASP A 124 -8.49 11.82 20.85
CA ASP A 124 -7.42 10.84 21.03
C ASP A 124 -6.25 11.07 20.05
N GLN A 125 -6.15 12.24 19.43
CA GLN A 125 -5.17 12.53 18.39
C GLN A 125 -3.72 12.24 18.85
N ILE A 126 -3.36 12.68 20.06
CA ILE A 126 -2.02 12.49 20.61
C ILE A 126 -1.72 10.99 20.78
N LEU A 127 -2.70 10.23 21.31
CA LEU A 127 -2.56 8.80 21.50
C LEU A 127 -2.38 8.07 20.16
N ILE A 128 -3.18 8.42 19.15
CA ILE A 128 -3.10 7.84 17.81
C ILE A 128 -1.74 8.14 17.17
N GLU A 129 -1.27 9.38 17.23
CA GLU A 129 0.04 9.78 16.67
C GLU A 129 1.20 9.06 17.38
N ASP A 130 1.14 8.91 18.70
CA ASP A 130 2.14 8.17 19.47
C ASP A 130 2.13 6.67 19.12
N MET A 131 0.95 6.06 18.90
CA MET A 131 0.84 4.68 18.42
C MET A 131 1.45 4.51 17.03
N ILE A 132 1.11 5.40 16.09
CA ILE A 132 1.65 5.37 14.73
C ILE A 132 3.17 5.50 14.75
N ARG A 133 3.71 6.40 15.59
CA ARG A 133 5.16 6.52 15.77
C ARG A 133 5.77 5.26 16.38
N GLY A 134 5.12 4.66 17.37
CA GLY A 134 5.55 3.39 17.97
C GLY A 134 5.68 2.26 16.94
N PHE A 135 4.79 2.21 15.95
CA PHE A 135 4.85 1.24 14.85
C PHE A 135 6.04 1.45 13.90
N GLN A 136 6.58 2.67 13.83
CA GLN A 136 7.72 3.03 12.98
C GLN A 136 9.07 2.78 13.69
N ASP A 137 9.15 2.98 15.00
CA ASP A 137 10.44 2.96 15.70
C ASP A 137 10.94 1.54 16.07
N THR A 138 10.09 0.68 16.64
CA THR A 138 10.53 -0.66 17.08
C THR A 138 9.44 -1.71 16.90
N PRO A 139 9.60 -2.67 15.98
CA PRO A 139 8.63 -3.76 15.83
C PRO A 139 8.67 -4.69 17.04
N ASP A 140 7.54 -4.82 17.74
CA ASP A 140 7.38 -5.78 18.82
C ASP A 140 6.82 -7.11 18.29
N PHE A 141 7.71 -8.04 17.95
CA PHE A 141 7.32 -9.37 17.44
C PHE A 141 6.54 -10.22 18.44
N TYR A 142 6.55 -9.86 19.73
CA TYR A 142 5.88 -10.59 20.82
C TYR A 142 4.72 -9.81 21.42
N ALA A 143 4.27 -8.74 20.75
CA ALA A 143 3.16 -7.93 21.21
C ALA A 143 1.92 -8.81 21.48
N PRO A 144 1.10 -8.47 22.49
CA PRO A 144 -0.16 -9.17 22.72
C PRO A 144 -1.06 -9.15 21.47
N PRO A 145 -2.08 -10.03 21.39
CA PRO A 145 -3.05 -10.01 20.31
C PRO A 145 -3.60 -8.61 20.07
N TRP A 146 -3.94 -8.29 18.83
CA TRP A 146 -4.46 -6.99 18.39
C TRP A 146 -3.47 -5.82 18.37
N ARG A 147 -2.22 -6.03 18.80
CA ARG A 147 -1.14 -5.04 18.60
C ARG A 147 -0.30 -5.36 17.37
N LEU A 148 0.15 -4.31 16.69
CA LEU A 148 0.96 -4.46 15.49
C LEU A 148 2.35 -5.00 15.83
N ARG A 149 2.69 -6.17 15.29
CA ARG A 149 3.97 -6.87 15.46
C ARG A 149 5.01 -6.55 14.40
N ARG A 150 4.61 -5.77 13.39
CA ARG A 150 5.42 -5.43 12.22
C ARG A 150 5.73 -3.95 12.18
N HIS A 151 6.89 -3.64 11.61
CA HIS A 151 7.31 -2.28 11.35
C HIS A 151 6.45 -1.67 10.24
N LEU A 152 5.89 -0.49 10.51
CA LEU A 152 5.17 0.32 9.54
C LEU A 152 6.10 1.40 8.99
N GLU A 153 6.21 1.53 7.67
CA GLU A 153 7.00 2.62 7.05
C GLU A 153 6.34 3.98 7.33
N ALA A 154 7.14 5.04 7.43
CA ALA A 154 6.65 6.38 7.73
C ALA A 154 5.58 6.86 6.73
N SER A 155 5.78 6.59 5.43
CA SER A 155 4.82 6.87 4.36
C SER A 155 3.46 6.21 4.60
N HIS A 156 3.44 4.96 5.08
CA HIS A 156 2.21 4.23 5.40
C HIS A 156 1.57 4.77 6.68
N GLY A 157 2.38 5.21 7.65
CA GLY A 157 1.89 5.91 8.85
C GLY A 157 1.18 7.22 8.51
N ASP A 158 1.73 8.00 7.59
CA ASP A 158 1.11 9.25 7.13
C ASP A 158 -0.23 9.00 6.43
N LEU A 159 -0.32 7.94 5.61
CA LEU A 159 -1.58 7.53 4.98
C LEU A 159 -2.63 7.10 6.02
N LEU A 160 -2.22 6.35 7.04
CA LEU A 160 -3.09 5.95 8.14
C LEU A 160 -3.60 7.16 8.93
N ALA A 161 -2.71 8.10 9.26
CA ALA A 161 -3.07 9.34 9.94
C ALA A 161 -4.03 10.19 9.09
N ASN A 162 -3.78 10.33 7.79
CA ASN A 162 -4.67 11.06 6.89
C ASN A 162 -6.05 10.40 6.79
N TRP A 163 -6.12 9.07 6.71
CA TRP A 163 -7.39 8.34 6.71
C TRP A 163 -8.17 8.55 8.03
N LEU A 164 -7.51 8.49 9.19
CA LEU A 164 -8.16 8.73 10.49
C LEU A 164 -8.61 10.18 10.65
N PHE A 165 -7.74 11.16 10.39
CA PHE A 165 -8.01 12.56 10.74
C PHE A 165 -8.72 13.34 9.65
N GLN A 166 -8.30 13.19 8.39
CA GLN A 166 -8.89 13.95 7.27
C GLN A 166 -10.15 13.26 6.73
N GLN A 167 -10.12 11.93 6.66
CA GLN A 167 -11.22 11.14 6.12
C GLN A 167 -12.14 10.56 7.21
N GLN A 168 -11.87 10.84 8.49
CA GLN A 168 -12.68 10.41 9.63
C GLN A 168 -12.95 8.88 9.63
N GLY A 169 -11.98 8.09 9.18
CA GLY A 169 -12.10 6.63 9.09
C GLY A 169 -12.95 6.13 7.92
N ARG A 170 -13.26 6.99 6.93
CA ARG A 170 -14.05 6.65 5.74
C ARG A 170 -13.32 7.07 4.48
N GLY A 171 -12.73 6.12 3.77
CA GLY A 171 -12.14 6.47 2.48
C GLY A 171 -11.41 5.35 1.77
N ALA A 172 -11.13 5.63 0.50
CA ALA A 172 -10.27 4.82 -0.31
C ALA A 172 -8.84 5.36 -0.26
N GLN A 173 -7.88 4.44 -0.23
CA GLN A 173 -6.45 4.71 -0.33
C GLN A 173 -5.91 4.04 -1.57
N ASN A 174 -4.96 4.68 -2.24
CA ASN A 174 -4.23 4.02 -3.32
C ASN A 174 -3.51 2.80 -2.76
N SER A 175 -3.45 1.74 -3.55
CA SER A 175 -2.72 0.56 -3.15
C SER A 175 -1.22 0.84 -3.05
N LEU A 176 -0.56 0.14 -2.14
CA LEU A 176 0.87 0.27 -1.85
C LEU A 176 1.73 -0.60 -2.78
N GLY A 177 1.16 -1.03 -3.91
CA GLY A 177 1.78 -1.88 -4.95
C GLY A 177 1.95 -3.34 -4.56
N SER A 178 1.44 -3.75 -3.39
CA SER A 178 1.40 -5.14 -2.97
C SER A 178 0.32 -5.36 -1.94
N ARG A 179 -0.43 -6.47 -2.08
CA ARG A 179 -1.45 -6.88 -1.11
C ARG A 179 -0.90 -7.01 0.30
N SER A 180 0.33 -7.50 0.50
CA SER A 180 0.90 -7.64 1.85
C SER A 180 1.08 -6.30 2.55
N ARG A 181 1.41 -5.24 1.81
CA ARG A 181 1.51 -3.87 2.33
C ARG A 181 0.13 -3.29 2.64
N ASN A 182 -0.86 -3.52 1.78
CA ASN A 182 -2.25 -3.12 2.05
C ASN A 182 -2.77 -3.81 3.33
N VAL A 183 -2.50 -5.11 3.49
CA VAL A 183 -2.86 -5.87 4.68
C VAL A 183 -2.16 -5.31 5.93
N LEU A 184 -0.89 -4.91 5.82
CA LEU A 184 -0.17 -4.28 6.93
C LEU A 184 -0.78 -2.94 7.33
N LEU A 185 -1.18 -2.09 6.37
CA LEU A 185 -1.87 -0.84 6.66
C LEU A 185 -3.23 -1.10 7.33
N GLY A 186 -4.00 -2.07 6.82
CA GLY A 186 -5.25 -2.50 7.43
C GLY A 186 -5.05 -3.05 8.85
N ALA A 187 -3.99 -3.82 9.08
CA ALA A 187 -3.62 -4.31 10.41
C ALA A 187 -3.28 -3.16 11.37
N ALA A 188 -2.52 -2.16 10.91
CA ALA A 188 -2.22 -0.98 11.70
C ALA A 188 -3.49 -0.19 12.06
N ALA A 189 -4.42 -0.04 11.10
CA ALA A 189 -5.72 0.57 11.36
C ALA A 189 -6.54 -0.20 12.41
N ILE A 190 -6.59 -1.54 12.31
CA ILE A 190 -7.25 -2.38 13.31
C ILE A 190 -6.60 -2.18 14.68
N ALA A 191 -5.27 -2.21 14.77
CA ALA A 191 -4.56 -2.06 16.05
C ALA A 191 -4.88 -0.72 16.74
N VAL A 192 -4.90 0.38 15.98
CA VAL A 192 -5.29 1.70 16.50
C VAL A 192 -6.74 1.70 16.97
N LEU A 193 -7.67 1.22 16.14
CA LEU A 193 -9.09 1.24 16.45
C LEU A 193 -9.45 0.30 17.61
N THR A 194 -8.75 -0.82 17.75
CA THR A 194 -8.94 -1.75 18.86
C THR A 194 -8.47 -1.14 20.17
N GLU A 195 -7.38 -0.38 20.18
CA GLU A 195 -6.95 0.34 21.39
C GLU A 195 -7.93 1.47 21.77
N LEU A 196 -8.53 2.14 20.78
CA LEU A 196 -9.49 3.24 21.01
C LEU A 196 -10.87 2.76 21.49
N TYR A 197 -11.46 1.78 20.81
CA TYR A 197 -12.84 1.34 21.05
C TYR A 197 -12.93 0.07 21.90
N GLY A 198 -11.82 -0.65 22.06
CA GLY A 198 -11.76 -1.94 22.74
C GLY A 198 -12.03 -3.14 21.82
N GLU A 199 -11.49 -4.29 22.21
CA GLU A 199 -11.57 -5.57 21.47
C GLU A 199 -13.00 -6.08 21.29
N ASP A 200 -13.88 -5.83 22.26
CA ASP A 200 -15.27 -6.32 22.22
C ASP A 200 -16.18 -5.49 21.30
N GLN A 201 -15.87 -4.20 21.17
CA GLN A 201 -16.71 -3.23 20.48
C GLN A 201 -16.46 -3.21 18.97
N LEU A 202 -15.18 -3.31 18.57
CA LEU A 202 -14.76 -3.29 17.18
C LEU A 202 -14.89 -4.68 16.55
N GLN A 203 -15.56 -4.78 15.41
CA GLN A 203 -15.56 -6.00 14.61
C GLN A 203 -15.11 -5.69 13.18
N THR A 204 -14.02 -6.33 12.75
CA THR A 204 -13.46 -6.13 11.41
C THR A 204 -14.08 -7.09 10.40
N LEU A 205 -14.53 -6.55 9.27
CA LEU A 205 -15.13 -7.26 8.15
C LEU A 205 -14.24 -7.04 6.91
N VAL A 206 -13.66 -8.09 6.36
CA VAL A 206 -12.81 -8.00 5.16
C VAL A 206 -13.57 -8.51 3.95
N LEU A 207 -13.61 -7.72 2.89
CA LEU A 207 -14.16 -8.09 1.59
C LEU A 207 -13.03 -8.42 0.61
N ALA A 208 -13.01 -9.65 0.10
CA ALA A 208 -12.15 -10.02 -1.03
C ALA A 208 -12.81 -11.10 -1.88
N SER A 209 -12.87 -10.90 -3.18
CA SER A 209 -13.64 -11.71 -4.14
C SER A 209 -13.21 -13.18 -4.30
N THR A 210 -12.00 -13.58 -3.90
CA THR A 210 -11.51 -14.98 -4.09
C THR A 210 -10.99 -15.60 -2.79
N PRO A 211 -11.12 -16.94 -2.63
CA PRO A 211 -10.64 -17.63 -1.42
C PRO A 211 -9.13 -17.54 -1.24
N GLU A 212 -8.34 -17.44 -2.32
CA GLU A 212 -6.89 -17.22 -2.27
C GLU A 212 -6.58 -15.87 -1.63
N ARG A 213 -7.32 -14.81 -2.01
CA ARG A 213 -7.17 -13.47 -1.47
C ARG A 213 -7.59 -13.42 0.00
N LEU A 214 -8.71 -14.06 0.36
CA LEU A 214 -9.11 -14.19 1.77
C LEU A 214 -8.06 -14.95 2.59
N GLY A 215 -7.43 -15.97 2.01
CA GLY A 215 -6.30 -16.68 2.62
C GLY A 215 -5.10 -15.76 2.88
N GLN A 216 -4.78 -14.88 1.94
CA GLN A 216 -3.69 -13.89 2.09
C GLN A 216 -4.01 -12.86 3.18
N TRP A 217 -5.24 -12.31 3.19
CA TRP A 217 -5.71 -11.42 4.26
C TRP A 217 -5.65 -12.09 5.62
N ARG A 218 -6.17 -13.32 5.75
CA ARG A 218 -6.11 -14.08 7.00
C ARG A 218 -4.68 -14.25 7.50
N ARG A 219 -3.78 -14.73 6.63
CA ARG A 219 -2.38 -14.97 6.99
C ARG A 219 -1.67 -13.67 7.37
N GLY A 220 -1.85 -12.60 6.57
CA GLY A 220 -1.22 -11.32 6.84
C GLY A 220 -1.72 -10.66 8.12
N LEU A 221 -3.00 -10.78 8.44
CA LEU A 221 -3.57 -10.30 9.71
C LEU A 221 -3.11 -11.13 10.91
N GLN A 222 -3.06 -12.46 10.79
CA GLN A 222 -2.52 -13.34 11.83
C GLN A 222 -1.06 -13.01 12.17
N ASP A 223 -0.25 -12.81 11.13
CA ASP A 223 1.17 -12.51 11.26
C ASP A 223 1.41 -11.09 11.81
N SER A 224 0.61 -10.11 11.37
CA SER A 224 0.79 -8.71 11.77
C SER A 224 0.20 -8.37 13.14
N LEU A 225 -0.88 -9.04 13.56
CA LEU A 225 -1.59 -8.77 14.82
C LEU A 225 -1.45 -9.88 15.87
N GLY A 226 -0.79 -10.98 15.54
CA GLY A 226 -0.62 -12.10 16.45
C GLY A 226 -1.88 -12.92 16.71
N LEU A 227 -2.84 -12.89 15.79
CA LEU A 227 -4.15 -13.54 15.95
C LEU A 227 -4.05 -15.04 15.75
N THR A 228 -4.91 -15.77 16.44
CA THR A 228 -5.04 -17.22 16.36
C THR A 228 -6.13 -17.61 15.35
N ARG A 229 -6.56 -18.87 15.33
CA ARG A 229 -7.69 -19.30 14.48
C ARG A 229 -9.05 -18.95 15.08
N GLU A 230 -9.12 -18.78 16.40
CA GLU A 230 -10.36 -18.57 17.16
C GLU A 230 -10.89 -17.13 16.98
N ASP A 231 -9.96 -16.21 16.74
CA ASP A 231 -10.24 -14.80 16.45
C ASP A 231 -10.87 -14.58 15.06
N PHE A 232 -10.94 -15.63 14.24
CA PHE A 232 -11.59 -15.60 12.93
C PHE A 232 -12.88 -16.42 12.95
N GLY A 233 -14.00 -15.76 12.69
CA GLY A 233 -15.26 -16.46 12.52
C GLY A 233 -16.47 -15.55 12.68
N PRO A 234 -17.66 -16.05 12.28
CA PRO A 234 -18.89 -15.28 12.32
C PRO A 234 -19.42 -15.04 13.75
N GLY A 235 -19.01 -15.86 14.72
CA GLY A 235 -19.54 -15.88 16.09
C GLY A 235 -18.60 -15.34 17.18
N THR A 236 -17.36 -14.98 16.85
CA THR A 236 -16.38 -14.42 17.80
C THR A 236 -16.24 -12.91 17.62
N ASN A 237 -15.83 -12.21 18.69
CA ASN A 237 -15.48 -10.78 18.67
C ASN A 237 -14.12 -10.59 17.99
N GLY A 238 -14.11 -10.79 16.67
CA GLY A 238 -12.88 -10.70 15.89
C GLY A 238 -13.14 -10.45 14.41
N ILE A 239 -12.29 -11.02 13.56
CA ILE A 239 -12.24 -10.73 12.13
C ILE A 239 -13.12 -11.70 11.33
N SER A 240 -14.03 -11.18 10.53
CA SER A 240 -14.85 -11.95 9.58
C SER A 240 -14.44 -11.66 8.14
N LEU A 241 -14.32 -12.72 7.34
CA LEU A 241 -13.84 -12.69 5.96
C LEU A 241 -15.02 -13.01 5.02
N PHE A 242 -15.23 -12.20 3.97
CA PHE A 242 -16.36 -12.32 3.05
C PHE A 242 -15.90 -12.30 1.59
N GLU A 243 -16.44 -13.25 0.81
CA GLU A 243 -16.30 -13.26 -0.65
C GLU A 243 -17.32 -12.36 -1.34
N ARG A 244 -18.51 -12.22 -0.73
CA ARG A 244 -19.65 -11.50 -1.32
C ARG A 244 -20.03 -10.29 -0.49
N PRO A 245 -20.23 -9.10 -1.10
CA PRO A 245 -20.58 -7.88 -0.39
C PRO A 245 -21.93 -7.97 0.33
N ASN A 246 -22.93 -8.64 -0.25
CA ASN A 246 -24.26 -8.82 0.38
C ASN A 246 -24.17 -9.43 1.79
N ALA A 247 -23.36 -10.48 1.96
CA ALA A 247 -23.20 -11.14 3.27
C ALA A 247 -22.47 -10.25 4.28
N LEU A 248 -21.54 -9.41 3.80
CA LEU A 248 -20.85 -8.43 4.62
C LEU A 248 -21.81 -7.34 5.10
N ILE A 249 -22.64 -6.80 4.21
CA ILE A 249 -23.63 -5.76 4.53
C ILE A 249 -24.62 -6.27 5.57
N GLU A 250 -25.19 -7.47 5.38
CA GLU A 250 -26.10 -8.06 6.37
C GLU A 250 -25.45 -8.26 7.74
N ARG A 251 -24.15 -8.59 7.77
CA ARG A 251 -23.41 -8.73 9.02
C ARG A 251 -23.15 -7.37 9.68
N ALA A 252 -22.74 -6.38 8.89
CA ALA A 252 -22.48 -5.02 9.34
C ALA A 252 -23.74 -4.37 9.92
N ASP A 253 -24.88 -4.48 9.23
CA ASP A 253 -26.18 -4.02 9.73
C ASP A 253 -26.57 -4.70 11.05
N ARG A 254 -26.23 -5.97 11.23
CA ARG A 254 -26.49 -6.69 12.49
C ARG A 254 -25.63 -6.15 13.63
N LEU A 255 -24.40 -5.74 13.32
CA LEU A 255 -23.48 -5.17 14.31
C LEU A 255 -23.94 -3.79 14.76
N GLU A 256 -24.35 -2.94 13.83
CA GLU A 256 -24.91 -1.63 14.19
C GLU A 256 -26.16 -1.76 15.06
N ARG A 257 -27.05 -2.72 14.76
CA ARG A 257 -28.22 -3.01 15.62
C ARG A 257 -27.86 -3.53 17.02
N GLN A 258 -26.64 -4.04 17.20
CA GLN A 258 -26.11 -4.51 18.49
C GLN A 258 -25.27 -3.44 19.19
N ASP A 259 -25.33 -2.19 18.72
CA ASP A 259 -24.48 -1.08 19.16
C ASP A 259 -22.99 -1.41 19.06
N ARG A 260 -22.57 -2.23 18.09
CA ARG A 260 -21.16 -2.55 17.81
C ARG A 260 -20.66 -1.80 16.58
N LEU A 261 -19.35 -1.61 16.49
CA LEU A 261 -18.72 -0.82 15.43
C LEU A 261 -18.16 -1.73 14.31
N PRO A 262 -18.76 -1.76 13.12
CA PRO A 262 -18.21 -2.48 11.98
C PRO A 262 -17.07 -1.66 11.34
N LEU A 263 -15.89 -2.26 11.24
CA LEU A 263 -14.79 -1.76 10.41
C LEU A 263 -14.72 -2.58 9.13
N ILE A 264 -14.95 -1.96 7.98
CA ILE A 264 -14.95 -2.64 6.69
C ILE A 264 -13.62 -2.41 5.97
N LEU A 265 -12.91 -3.49 5.62
CA LEU A 265 -11.72 -3.46 4.79
C LEU A 265 -12.04 -4.06 3.42
N VAL A 266 -11.76 -3.32 2.35
CA VAL A 266 -12.01 -3.78 0.97
C VAL A 266 -10.68 -4.00 0.26
N ASP A 267 -10.45 -5.22 -0.24
CA ASP A 267 -9.24 -5.59 -0.97
C ASP A 267 -9.04 -4.75 -2.23
N ALA A 268 -7.77 -4.55 -2.60
CA ALA A 268 -7.38 -3.70 -3.72
C ALA A 268 -7.89 -4.20 -5.08
N ALA A 269 -8.16 -5.50 -5.19
CA ALA A 269 -8.68 -6.11 -6.40
C ALA A 269 -10.20 -5.98 -6.55
N GLU A 270 -10.90 -5.45 -5.56
CA GLU A 270 -12.34 -5.26 -5.61
C GLU A 270 -12.68 -3.99 -6.41
N GLN A 271 -13.05 -4.17 -7.68
CA GLN A 271 -13.33 -3.05 -8.60
C GLN A 271 -14.72 -2.43 -8.40
N VAL A 272 -15.64 -3.19 -7.80
CA VAL A 272 -17.04 -2.77 -7.60
C VAL A 272 -17.35 -2.79 -6.12
N ILE A 273 -17.65 -1.62 -5.58
CA ILE A 273 -18.09 -1.47 -4.19
C ILE A 273 -19.58 -1.17 -4.19
N ASP A 274 -20.34 -1.99 -3.47
CA ASP A 274 -21.76 -1.79 -3.28
C ASP A 274 -22.02 -0.50 -2.48
N ILE A 275 -22.89 0.38 -2.99
CA ILE A 275 -23.22 1.68 -2.38
C ILE A 275 -23.60 1.57 -0.89
N PRO A 276 -24.36 0.55 -0.42
CA PRO A 276 -24.65 0.37 1.00
C PRO A 276 -23.41 0.29 1.89
N ILE A 277 -22.25 -0.16 1.41
CA ILE A 277 -21.01 -0.21 2.21
C ILE A 277 -20.60 1.20 2.68
N LEU A 278 -20.88 2.22 1.87
CA LEU A 278 -20.50 3.61 2.15
C LEU A 278 -21.32 4.24 3.28
N GLN A 279 -22.41 3.60 3.69
CA GLN A 279 -23.28 4.09 4.78
C GLN A 279 -22.67 3.82 6.16
N PHE A 280 -21.78 2.83 6.27
CA PHE A 280 -21.17 2.41 7.53
C PHE A 280 -20.16 3.43 8.06
N PRO A 281 -19.97 3.50 9.39
CA PRO A 281 -19.15 4.53 10.02
C PRO A 281 -17.67 4.43 9.69
N LEU A 282 -17.13 3.22 9.54
CA LEU A 282 -15.72 2.98 9.29
C LEU A 282 -15.52 2.05 8.09
N TRP A 283 -14.82 2.54 7.08
CA TRP A 283 -14.42 1.72 5.94
C TRP A 283 -13.11 2.23 5.33
N LEU A 284 -12.27 1.27 4.95
CA LEU A 284 -11.01 1.49 4.26
C LEU A 284 -11.00 0.60 3.01
N ALA A 285 -11.00 1.24 1.84
CA ALA A 285 -10.87 0.55 0.57
C ALA A 285 -9.48 0.77 -0.02
N PHE A 286 -8.89 -0.27 -0.59
CA PHE A 286 -7.67 -0.13 -1.38
C PHE A 286 -8.04 -0.04 -2.86
N ALA A 287 -7.39 0.86 -3.59
CA ALA A 287 -7.54 0.99 -5.04
C ALA A 287 -6.25 0.55 -5.72
N ALA A 288 -6.23 -0.63 -6.33
CA ALA A 288 -5.08 -1.11 -7.09
C ALA A 288 -4.93 -0.36 -8.42
N ASP A 289 -3.68 -0.12 -8.81
CA ASP A 289 -3.37 0.36 -10.15
C ASP A 289 -3.58 -0.74 -11.20
N ALA A 290 -3.83 -0.33 -12.45
CA ALA A 290 -4.07 -1.27 -13.56
C ALA A 290 -2.94 -2.30 -13.74
N HIS A 291 -1.69 -1.94 -13.42
CA HIS A 291 -0.55 -2.86 -13.46
C HIS A 291 -0.61 -3.93 -12.36
N GLU A 292 -1.00 -3.55 -11.14
CA GLU A 292 -1.11 -4.48 -10.01
C GLU A 292 -2.21 -5.51 -10.25
N LEU A 293 -3.35 -5.07 -10.77
CA LEU A 293 -4.45 -5.95 -11.17
C LEU A 293 -4.01 -6.95 -12.25
N ALA A 294 -3.29 -6.49 -13.27
CA ALA A 294 -2.81 -7.34 -14.35
C ALA A 294 -1.80 -8.40 -13.86
N MET A 295 -0.94 -8.06 -12.89
CA MET A 295 0.00 -9.03 -12.29
C MET A 295 -0.73 -10.08 -11.45
N ASP A 296 -1.73 -9.66 -10.67
CA ASP A 296 -2.50 -10.56 -9.79
C ASP A 296 -3.41 -11.51 -10.60
N ASP A 297 -3.91 -11.08 -11.76
CA ASP A 297 -4.65 -11.93 -12.71
C ASP A 297 -3.75 -12.97 -13.41
N LEU A 298 -2.48 -12.64 -13.66
CA LEU A 298 -1.51 -13.59 -14.23
C LEU A 298 -1.13 -14.69 -13.23
N ASP A 299 -1.01 -14.35 -11.95
CA ASP A 299 -0.71 -15.31 -10.87
C ASP A 299 -1.89 -16.23 -10.53
N SER A 300 -3.11 -15.86 -10.93
CA SER A 300 -4.34 -16.63 -10.69
C SER A 300 -4.79 -17.48 -11.89
N ALA A 301 -4.09 -17.41 -13.03
CA ALA A 301 -4.32 -18.31 -14.16
C ALA A 301 -3.79 -19.72 -13.85
N PRO A 302 -4.61 -20.78 -13.96
CA PRO A 302 -4.13 -22.14 -13.79
C PRO A 302 -3.21 -22.52 -14.96
N LEU A 303 -2.03 -23.06 -14.65
CA LEU A 303 -1.12 -23.70 -15.63
C LEU A 303 -1.76 -24.94 -16.28
#